data_AF-A0A1T5B4Q5-F1
#
_entry.id   AF-A0A1T5B4Q5-F1
#
_cell.length_a   1.000
_cell.length_b   1.000
_cell.length_c   1.000
_cell.angle_alpha   90.00
_cell.angle_beta   90.00
_cell.angle_gamma   90.00
#
_symmetry.space_group_name_H-M   'P 1'
#
loop_
_entity.id
_entity.type
_entity.pdbx_description
1 polymer ?
#
loop_
_entity_poly.entity_id
_entity_poly.type
_entity_poly.pdbx_seq_one_letter_code
_entity_poly.pdbx_strand_id
1 'polypeptide(L)'
;MRVLIVHQNFPGQFPHIADALIARGDEVVAIGGPTAKERPGVTLIRWNNKRGSAAGILPVAVRAEADLIRAEAAAMAAVELARRGFKPDLIIAHPGWGETVHLKDLFPHAKLILFGEFYYRHLGGDMNFDREFETPTLAGAMRTNGKNAVQTLAYTQADLIVSPTAFQASTFPEIFHPRIRVLHEGVDLSRARHNPDARLTLADGRVLDRSTPVITFINRNFERLRGFHIFMRALPRLMEAVPEAQVVAIGADGVGYGGERPDKKPWRHAMLDELGARIDRSRLHFVGRVEHDRMIDILSIGAAHVYYTYPFVLSWSLVEAMACECLVIGSDTAPVRDAITDVTDGVLNDFFDVDALSAAMIRAIREPEAFQAMRAQARRTALARFDRATVGVPGWLALIDEALGG
;
A
#
# COMPACT_ATOMS: atom_id res chain seq x y z
N MET A 1 -1.33 -30.25 0.56
CA MET A 1 -0.03 -30.03 -0.11
C MET A 1 0.92 -29.31 0.83
N ARG A 2 2.19 -29.15 0.45
CA ARG A 2 3.18 -28.35 1.18
C ARG A 2 3.35 -26.99 0.53
N VAL A 3 3.09 -25.92 1.27
CA VAL A 3 3.19 -24.55 0.78
C VAL A 3 4.28 -23.80 1.54
N LEU A 4 5.20 -23.20 0.79
CA LEU A 4 6.19 -22.27 1.32
C LEU A 4 5.76 -20.83 1.02
N ILE A 5 5.53 -20.02 2.05
CA ILE A 5 5.26 -18.59 1.90
C ILE A 5 6.55 -17.80 2.18
N VAL A 6 6.96 -16.92 1.27
CA VAL A 6 8.19 -16.11 1.46
C VAL A 6 7.87 -14.62 1.42
N HIS A 7 8.13 -13.94 2.53
CA HIS A 7 7.90 -12.50 2.63
C HIS A 7 8.82 -11.85 3.69
N GLN A 8 9.57 -10.81 3.31
CA GLN A 8 10.47 -10.04 4.18
C GLN A 8 9.86 -9.72 5.56
N ASN A 9 8.62 -9.24 5.55
CA ASN A 9 7.84 -8.86 6.74
C ASN A 9 6.63 -9.79 6.96
N PHE A 10 6.79 -11.11 6.74
CA PHE A 10 5.70 -12.08 6.89
C PHE A 10 4.85 -11.79 8.15
N PRO A 11 3.50 -11.78 8.07
CA PRO A 11 2.70 -12.28 6.95
C PRO A 11 2.50 -11.34 5.75
N GLY A 12 2.92 -10.07 5.81
CA GLY A 12 2.81 -9.14 4.67
C GLY A 12 1.39 -9.07 4.10
N GLN A 13 1.26 -9.25 2.78
CA GLN A 13 -0.01 -9.35 2.04
C GLN A 13 -0.65 -10.75 2.09
N PHE A 14 -0.01 -11.74 2.73
CA PHE A 14 -0.48 -13.13 2.75
C PHE A 14 -1.16 -13.63 4.04
N PRO A 15 -1.59 -12.80 5.02
CA PRO A 15 -2.13 -13.33 6.27
C PRO A 15 -3.33 -14.24 6.02
N HIS A 16 -4.25 -13.80 5.18
CA HIS A 16 -5.52 -14.50 4.98
C HIS A 16 -5.42 -15.66 4.01
N ILE A 17 -4.47 -15.56 3.06
CA ILE A 17 -4.12 -16.66 2.17
C ILE A 17 -3.50 -17.80 2.99
N ALA A 18 -2.59 -17.49 3.93
CA ALA A 18 -2.02 -18.48 4.84
C ALA A 18 -3.10 -19.19 5.69
N ASP A 19 -4.04 -18.43 6.27
CA ASP A 19 -5.15 -19.01 7.05
C ASP A 19 -6.01 -19.95 6.20
N ALA A 20 -6.32 -19.55 4.97
CA ALA A 20 -7.16 -20.31 4.07
C ALA A 20 -6.50 -21.63 3.64
N LEU A 21 -5.18 -21.61 3.41
CA LEU A 21 -4.40 -22.82 3.11
C LEU A 21 -4.37 -23.77 4.31
N ILE A 22 -4.18 -23.27 5.53
CA ILE A 22 -4.27 -24.08 6.75
C ILE A 22 -5.67 -24.68 6.89
N ALA A 23 -6.72 -23.88 6.69
CA ALA A 23 -8.10 -24.36 6.77
C ALA A 23 -8.43 -25.42 5.70
N ARG A 24 -7.75 -25.37 4.55
CA ARG A 24 -7.82 -26.40 3.50
C ARG A 24 -7.10 -27.69 3.86
N GLY A 25 -6.31 -27.69 4.94
CA GLY A 25 -5.51 -28.84 5.39
C GLY A 25 -4.10 -28.89 4.80
N ASP A 26 -3.61 -27.79 4.23
CA ASP A 26 -2.25 -27.72 3.70
C ASP A 26 -1.21 -27.52 4.82
N GLU A 27 -0.03 -28.11 4.62
CA GLU A 27 1.13 -27.85 5.47
C GLU A 27 1.77 -26.52 5.04
N VAL A 28 1.61 -25.47 5.86
CA VAL A 28 2.11 -24.13 5.54
C VAL A 28 3.36 -23.80 6.36
N VAL A 29 4.45 -23.50 5.66
CA VAL A 29 5.72 -23.04 6.22
C VAL A 29 6.02 -21.67 5.66
N ALA A 30 6.66 -20.80 6.43
CA ALA A 30 7.06 -19.48 6.00
C ALA A 30 8.56 -19.23 6.17
N ILE A 31 9.14 -18.49 5.24
CA ILE A 31 10.44 -17.84 5.40
C ILE A 31 10.23 -16.33 5.44
N GLY A 32 10.78 -15.68 6.45
CA GLY A 32 10.73 -14.23 6.59
C GLY A 32 12.02 -13.63 7.13
N GLY A 33 12.12 -12.31 7.07
CA GLY A 33 13.26 -11.60 7.64
C GLY A 33 13.21 -11.50 9.17
N PRO A 34 14.17 -10.80 9.77
CA PRO A 34 14.30 -10.68 11.23
C PRO A 34 13.05 -10.12 11.93
N THR A 35 12.27 -9.29 11.24
CA THR A 35 11.05 -8.64 11.74
C THR A 35 9.76 -9.38 11.42
N ALA A 36 9.84 -10.57 10.78
CA ALA A 36 8.67 -11.37 10.47
C ALA A 36 7.95 -11.84 11.74
N LYS A 37 6.62 -11.80 11.72
CA LYS A 37 5.74 -12.14 12.84
C LYS A 37 5.19 -13.55 12.70
N GLU A 38 5.04 -14.24 13.82
CA GLU A 38 4.46 -15.59 13.84
C GLU A 38 2.98 -15.55 13.49
N ARG A 39 2.48 -16.69 13.00
CA ARG A 39 1.09 -16.90 12.69
C ARG A 39 0.67 -18.29 13.14
N PRO A 40 -0.47 -18.45 13.84
CA PRO A 40 -0.96 -19.76 14.26
C PRO A 40 -1.04 -20.73 13.07
N GLY A 41 -0.56 -21.96 13.27
CA GLY A 41 -0.55 -23.00 12.24
C GLY A 41 0.52 -22.85 11.15
N VAL A 42 1.35 -21.80 11.18
CA VAL A 42 2.48 -21.63 10.24
C VAL A 42 3.81 -21.83 10.96
N THR A 43 4.64 -22.74 10.46
CA THR A 43 6.04 -22.82 10.92
C THR A 43 6.85 -21.70 10.26
N LEU A 44 7.34 -20.73 11.04
CA LEU A 44 8.13 -19.60 10.54
C LEU A 44 9.62 -19.79 10.77
N ILE A 45 10.41 -19.76 9.69
CA ILE A 45 11.87 -19.68 9.73
C ILE A 45 12.29 -18.25 9.39
N ARG A 46 13.08 -17.64 10.29
CA ARG A 46 13.65 -16.31 10.05
C ARG A 46 15.07 -16.45 9.52
N TRP A 47 15.36 -15.85 8.38
CA TRP A 47 16.74 -15.66 7.95
C TRP A 47 17.36 -14.47 8.69
N ASN A 48 18.69 -14.43 8.75
CA ASN A 48 19.43 -13.33 9.32
C ASN A 48 20.65 -12.99 8.43
N ASN A 49 20.96 -11.72 8.30
CA ASN A 49 22.11 -11.22 7.53
C ASN A 49 23.19 -10.74 8.48
N LYS A 50 24.43 -11.16 8.23
CA LYS A 50 25.60 -10.68 8.96
C LYS A 50 26.33 -9.53 8.25
N ARG A 51 25.84 -9.11 7.08
CA ARG A 51 26.43 -8.06 6.26
C ARG A 51 25.35 -7.18 5.62
N GLY A 52 25.72 -5.93 5.36
CA GLY A 52 25.01 -5.04 4.44
C GLY A 52 25.76 -4.94 3.11
N SER A 53 25.30 -4.04 2.25
CA SER A 53 25.99 -3.71 1.01
C SER A 53 27.43 -3.26 1.25
N ALA A 54 28.35 -3.61 0.34
CA ALA A 54 29.76 -3.30 0.47
C ALA A 54 30.02 -1.79 0.41
N ALA A 55 30.97 -1.32 1.22
CA ALA A 55 31.43 0.05 1.14
C ALA A 55 32.08 0.30 -0.24
N GLY A 56 31.68 1.36 -0.92
CA GLY A 56 32.22 1.73 -2.24
C GLY A 56 31.68 0.92 -3.42
N ILE A 57 30.63 0.09 -3.25
CA ILE A 57 29.96 -0.55 -4.38
C ILE A 57 29.48 0.48 -5.41
N LEU A 58 29.46 0.09 -6.69
CA LEU A 58 28.86 0.86 -7.78
C LEU A 58 27.45 1.37 -7.36
N PRO A 59 27.17 2.69 -7.37
CA PRO A 59 25.94 3.24 -6.78
C PRO A 59 24.63 2.64 -7.30
N VAL A 60 24.58 2.27 -8.58
CA VAL A 60 23.38 1.64 -9.18
C VAL A 60 23.18 0.18 -8.74
N ALA A 61 24.22 -0.48 -8.24
CA ALA A 61 24.19 -1.86 -7.79
C ALA A 61 23.88 -2.00 -6.28
N VAL A 62 23.89 -0.91 -5.50
CA VAL A 62 23.63 -0.95 -4.04
C VAL A 62 22.36 -1.72 -3.70
N ARG A 63 21.25 -1.44 -4.41
CA ARG A 63 19.99 -2.12 -4.15
C ARG A 63 20.05 -3.61 -4.53
N ALA A 64 20.59 -3.91 -5.71
CA ALA A 64 20.72 -5.29 -6.18
C ALA A 64 21.61 -6.13 -5.25
N GLU A 65 22.72 -5.60 -4.76
CA GLU A 65 23.55 -6.29 -3.77
C GLU A 65 22.78 -6.54 -2.47
N ALA A 66 22.05 -5.54 -1.96
CA ALA A 66 21.25 -5.73 -0.75
C ALA A 66 20.19 -6.82 -0.94
N ASP A 67 19.57 -6.90 -2.14
CA ASP A 67 18.61 -7.94 -2.48
C ASP A 67 19.27 -9.33 -2.57
N LEU A 68 20.45 -9.45 -3.19
CA LEU A 68 21.20 -10.71 -3.29
C LEU A 68 21.72 -11.21 -1.93
N ILE A 69 22.13 -10.31 -1.04
CA ILE A 69 22.51 -10.68 0.34
C ILE A 69 21.31 -11.33 1.07
N ARG A 70 20.10 -10.79 0.90
CA ARG A 70 18.89 -11.39 1.45
C ARG A 70 18.51 -12.69 0.75
N ALA A 71 18.68 -12.77 -0.56
CA ALA A 71 18.47 -13.98 -1.35
C ALA A 71 19.32 -15.14 -0.82
N GLU A 72 20.61 -14.90 -0.57
CA GLU A 72 21.52 -15.88 0.01
C GLU A 72 21.03 -16.38 1.38
N ALA A 73 20.66 -15.47 2.28
CA ALA A 73 20.21 -15.84 3.61
C ALA A 73 18.87 -16.59 3.60
N ALA A 74 17.93 -16.19 2.75
CA ALA A 74 16.67 -16.89 2.56
C ALA A 74 16.88 -18.30 1.97
N ALA A 75 17.81 -18.44 1.01
CA ALA A 75 18.18 -19.74 0.46
C ALA A 75 18.78 -20.66 1.52
N MET A 76 19.65 -20.14 2.41
CA MET A 76 20.20 -20.93 3.51
C MET A 76 19.12 -21.38 4.51
N ALA A 77 18.12 -20.55 4.78
CA ALA A 77 16.96 -20.95 5.57
C ALA A 77 16.15 -22.05 4.86
N ALA A 78 15.99 -21.96 3.54
CA ALA A 78 15.31 -22.98 2.74
C ALA A 78 16.08 -24.32 2.70
N VAL A 79 17.42 -24.29 2.66
CA VAL A 79 18.26 -25.49 2.75
C VAL A 79 18.03 -26.23 4.07
N GLU A 80 17.90 -25.51 5.18
CA GLU A 80 17.61 -26.12 6.48
C GLU A 80 16.23 -26.81 6.50
N LEU A 81 15.22 -26.20 5.88
CA LEU A 81 13.92 -26.84 5.69
C LEU A 81 14.03 -28.12 4.84
N ALA A 82 14.77 -28.05 3.73
CA ALA A 82 15.00 -29.20 2.85
C ALA A 82 15.70 -30.36 3.58
N ARG A 83 16.70 -30.06 4.42
CA ARG A 83 17.39 -31.07 5.26
C ARG A 83 16.46 -31.76 6.25
N ARG A 84 15.44 -31.05 6.74
CA ARG A 84 14.38 -31.61 7.60
C ARG A 84 13.29 -32.36 6.83
N GLY A 85 13.46 -32.54 5.53
CA GLY A 85 12.53 -33.29 4.66
C GLY A 85 11.35 -32.47 4.15
N PHE A 86 11.32 -31.14 4.38
CA PHE A 86 10.30 -30.27 3.80
C PHE A 86 10.62 -30.01 2.32
N LYS A 87 9.66 -30.36 1.46
CA LYS A 87 9.73 -30.15 0.01
C LYS A 87 8.40 -29.51 -0.40
N PRO A 88 8.36 -28.21 -0.73
CA PRO A 88 7.12 -27.55 -1.11
C PRO A 88 6.65 -28.05 -2.48
N ASP A 89 5.33 -28.19 -2.61
CA ASP A 89 4.65 -28.34 -3.91
C ASP A 89 4.44 -26.95 -4.54
N LEU A 90 4.28 -25.93 -3.68
CA LEU A 90 3.99 -24.55 -4.05
C LEU A 90 4.82 -23.56 -3.23
N ILE A 91 5.29 -22.51 -3.88
CA ILE A 91 5.89 -21.33 -3.28
C ILE A 91 5.04 -20.10 -3.63
N ILE A 92 4.57 -19.39 -2.62
CA ILE A 92 3.89 -18.08 -2.76
C ILE A 92 4.81 -17.03 -2.16
N ALA A 93 5.21 -16.02 -2.93
CA ALA A 93 6.21 -15.10 -2.42
C ALA A 93 6.14 -13.67 -2.95
N HIS A 94 6.63 -12.73 -2.16
CA HIS A 94 6.85 -11.36 -2.59
C HIS A 94 8.32 -11.17 -3.03
N PRO A 95 8.60 -10.84 -4.31
CA PRO A 95 9.97 -10.82 -4.82
C PRO A 95 10.73 -9.51 -4.57
N GLY A 96 10.07 -8.48 -4.05
CA GLY A 96 10.62 -7.12 -3.95
C GLY A 96 11.90 -6.92 -3.13
N TRP A 97 12.38 -7.92 -2.38
CA TRP A 97 13.63 -7.84 -1.59
C TRP A 97 14.64 -8.95 -1.91
N GLY A 98 14.38 -9.77 -2.94
CA GLY A 98 15.33 -10.75 -3.49
C GLY A 98 15.24 -12.18 -2.91
N GLU A 99 14.49 -12.43 -1.84
CA GLU A 99 14.47 -13.71 -1.13
C GLU A 99 14.06 -14.92 -1.97
N THR A 100 13.43 -14.69 -3.13
CA THR A 100 12.87 -15.73 -3.99
C THR A 100 13.84 -16.26 -5.03
N VAL A 101 14.94 -15.54 -5.30
CA VAL A 101 15.76 -15.70 -6.52
C VAL A 101 16.46 -17.04 -6.63
N HIS A 102 16.73 -17.72 -5.52
CA HIS A 102 17.43 -19.02 -5.50
C HIS A 102 16.52 -20.19 -5.14
N LEU A 103 15.20 -19.95 -4.97
CA LEU A 103 14.32 -20.99 -4.44
C LEU A 103 14.04 -22.09 -5.47
N LYS A 104 14.01 -21.79 -6.77
CA LYS A 104 13.83 -22.81 -7.82
C LYS A 104 15.08 -23.67 -8.02
N ASP A 105 16.27 -23.18 -7.69
CA ASP A 105 17.49 -23.99 -7.70
C ASP A 105 17.43 -25.10 -6.64
N LEU A 106 16.78 -24.81 -5.50
CA LEU A 106 16.61 -25.77 -4.40
C LEU A 106 15.35 -26.63 -4.55
N PHE A 107 14.26 -26.03 -5.04
CA PHE A 107 12.95 -26.67 -5.21
C PHE A 107 12.48 -26.57 -6.68
N PRO A 108 13.15 -27.25 -7.61
CA PRO A 108 12.90 -27.08 -9.05
C PRO A 108 11.48 -27.50 -9.47
N HIS A 109 10.88 -28.43 -8.73
CA HIS A 109 9.54 -28.95 -9.01
C HIS A 109 8.41 -28.16 -8.35
N ALA A 110 8.71 -27.27 -7.40
CA ALA A 110 7.69 -26.43 -6.77
C ALA A 110 7.16 -25.39 -7.77
N LYS A 111 5.85 -25.21 -7.84
CA LYS A 111 5.26 -24.08 -8.57
C LYS A 111 5.58 -22.78 -7.84
N LEU A 112 5.95 -21.74 -8.57
CA LEU A 112 6.31 -20.43 -8.00
C LEU A 112 5.30 -19.36 -8.45
N ILE A 113 4.50 -18.90 -7.50
CA ILE A 113 3.59 -17.76 -7.64
C ILE A 113 4.22 -16.55 -6.97
N LEU A 114 4.53 -15.51 -7.75
CA LEU A 114 5.08 -14.26 -7.23
C LEU A 114 4.01 -13.17 -7.15
N PHE A 115 3.94 -12.47 -6.02
CA PHE A 115 3.15 -11.26 -5.86
C PHE A 115 3.86 -10.08 -6.53
N GLY A 116 3.47 -9.81 -7.77
CA GLY A 116 3.94 -8.70 -8.57
C GLY A 116 3.31 -7.38 -8.13
N GLU A 117 3.77 -6.84 -7.00
CA GLU A 117 3.25 -5.60 -6.44
C GLU A 117 3.51 -4.40 -7.36
N PHE A 118 4.74 -4.20 -7.83
CA PHE A 118 5.08 -3.03 -8.64
C PHE A 118 6.38 -3.20 -9.42
N TYR A 119 6.43 -2.66 -10.64
CA TYR A 119 7.67 -2.52 -11.41
C TYR A 119 8.04 -1.05 -11.53
N TYR A 120 9.18 -0.63 -10.96
CA TYR A 120 9.53 0.78 -10.82
C TYR A 120 9.80 1.43 -12.18
N ARG A 121 9.28 2.65 -12.39
CA ARG A 121 9.41 3.36 -13.67
C ARG A 121 10.02 4.73 -13.46
N HIS A 122 11.03 5.04 -14.27
CA HIS A 122 11.69 6.35 -14.24
C HIS A 122 10.78 7.49 -14.75
N LEU A 123 9.81 7.16 -15.62
CA LEU A 123 8.84 8.08 -16.20
C LEU A 123 7.45 7.44 -16.20
N GLY A 124 6.42 8.26 -15.95
CA GLY A 124 5.02 7.83 -15.98
C GLY A 124 4.63 6.88 -14.84
N GLY A 125 5.36 6.92 -13.72
CA GLY A 125 5.16 6.06 -12.56
C GLY A 125 5.45 6.79 -11.24
N ASP A 126 6.12 6.10 -10.32
CA ASP A 126 6.41 6.59 -8.96
C ASP A 126 7.48 7.69 -8.92
N MET A 127 8.43 7.64 -9.85
CA MET A 127 9.54 8.60 -9.91
C MET A 127 9.30 9.70 -10.94
N ASN A 128 9.73 10.90 -10.59
CA ASN A 128 9.65 12.11 -11.40
C ASN A 128 8.22 12.50 -11.81
N PHE A 129 7.24 12.02 -11.05
CA PHE A 129 5.84 12.41 -11.22
C PHE A 129 5.66 13.89 -10.86
N ASP A 130 6.27 14.32 -9.76
CA ASP A 130 6.12 15.65 -9.20
C ASP A 130 7.34 16.51 -9.51
N ARG A 131 7.16 17.42 -10.47
CA ARG A 131 8.22 18.27 -11.00
C ARG A 131 8.62 19.40 -10.07
N GLU A 132 7.88 19.63 -8.99
CA GLU A 132 8.31 20.55 -7.94
C GLU A 132 9.54 20.01 -7.20
N PHE A 133 9.63 18.69 -7.01
CA PHE A 133 10.68 18.07 -6.20
C PHE A 133 11.65 17.20 -7.00
N GLU A 134 11.27 16.78 -8.21
CA GLU A 134 12.02 15.80 -8.97
C GLU A 134 12.20 16.22 -10.43
N THR A 135 13.41 15.97 -10.93
CA THR A 135 13.73 16.13 -12.36
C THR A 135 14.32 14.83 -12.88
N PRO A 136 13.78 14.26 -13.98
CA PRO A 136 14.33 13.08 -14.63
C PRO A 136 15.79 13.30 -14.99
N THR A 137 16.62 12.31 -14.67
CA THR A 137 18.04 12.30 -15.01
C THR A 137 18.43 10.89 -15.43
N LEU A 138 19.40 10.77 -16.33
CA LEU A 138 19.93 9.46 -16.73
C LEU A 138 20.45 8.66 -15.53
N ALA A 139 21.11 9.32 -14.58
CA ALA A 139 21.56 8.69 -13.35
C ALA A 139 20.38 8.14 -12.50
N GLY A 140 19.26 8.86 -12.46
CA GLY A 140 18.02 8.37 -11.85
C GLY A 140 17.48 7.13 -12.56
N ALA A 141 17.43 7.15 -13.89
CA ALA A 141 16.99 5.99 -14.69
C ALA A 141 17.87 4.76 -14.46
N MET A 142 19.19 4.93 -14.41
CA MET A 142 20.13 3.85 -14.12
C MET A 142 19.91 3.26 -12.71
N ARG A 143 19.63 4.09 -11.69
CA ARG A 143 19.28 3.61 -10.35
C ARG A 143 17.95 2.85 -10.33
N THR A 144 16.94 3.31 -11.08
CA THR A 144 15.67 2.60 -11.27
C THR A 144 15.90 1.21 -11.87
N ASN A 145 16.71 1.12 -12.93
CA ASN A 145 17.05 -0.16 -13.54
C ASN A 145 17.77 -1.09 -12.56
N GLY A 146 18.72 -0.56 -11.79
CA GLY A 146 19.40 -1.30 -10.72
C GLY A 146 18.45 -1.82 -9.64
N LYS A 147 17.44 -1.03 -9.24
CA LYS A 147 16.38 -1.44 -8.31
C LYS A 147 15.51 -2.56 -8.87
N ASN A 148 15.25 -2.56 -10.18
CA ASN A 148 14.46 -3.59 -10.84
C ASN A 148 15.24 -4.89 -11.11
N ALA A 149 16.59 -4.88 -11.05
CA ALA A 149 17.42 -5.98 -11.55
C ALA A 149 17.10 -7.32 -10.89
N VAL A 150 17.08 -7.37 -9.56
CA VAL A 150 16.90 -8.64 -8.82
C VAL A 150 15.46 -9.13 -8.85
N GLN A 151 14.47 -8.22 -8.77
CA GLN A 151 13.08 -8.61 -8.96
C GLN A 151 12.80 -9.14 -10.37
N THR A 152 13.45 -8.57 -11.40
CA THR A 152 13.34 -9.06 -12.79
C THR A 152 13.86 -10.49 -12.90
N LEU A 153 14.99 -10.79 -12.26
CA LEU A 153 15.51 -12.16 -12.16
C LEU A 153 14.57 -13.11 -11.42
N ALA A 154 13.84 -12.65 -10.40
CA ALA A 154 12.81 -13.47 -9.76
C ALA A 154 11.64 -13.74 -10.73
N TYR A 155 11.15 -12.73 -11.45
CA TYR A 155 10.04 -12.88 -12.40
C TYR A 155 10.35 -13.79 -13.58
N THR A 156 11.62 -13.91 -14.02
CA THR A 156 11.96 -14.88 -15.08
C THR A 156 11.73 -16.33 -14.64
N GLN A 157 11.78 -16.61 -13.34
CA GLN A 157 11.59 -17.94 -12.75
C GLN A 157 10.14 -18.22 -12.33
N ALA A 158 9.27 -17.21 -12.34
CA ALA A 158 7.88 -17.36 -11.90
C ALA A 158 7.08 -18.20 -12.90
N ASP A 159 6.36 -19.17 -12.35
CA ASP A 159 5.31 -19.91 -13.07
C ASP A 159 4.08 -19.01 -13.25
N LEU A 160 3.76 -18.18 -12.26
CA LEU A 160 2.68 -17.19 -12.30
C LEU A 160 3.05 -15.92 -11.54
N ILE A 161 2.53 -14.78 -11.99
CA ILE A 161 2.68 -13.48 -11.32
C ILE A 161 1.28 -12.96 -10.98
N VAL A 162 1.03 -12.61 -9.72
CA VAL A 162 -0.23 -12.00 -9.29
C VAL A 162 0.00 -10.53 -9.02
N SER A 163 -0.69 -9.65 -9.76
CA SER A 163 -0.64 -8.21 -9.52
C SER A 163 -1.97 -7.71 -8.95
N PRO A 164 -1.98 -6.84 -7.92
CA PRO A 164 -3.22 -6.46 -7.24
C PRO A 164 -4.23 -5.71 -8.11
N THR A 165 -3.76 -4.91 -9.07
CA THR A 165 -4.61 -4.05 -9.89
C THR A 165 -4.14 -3.98 -11.34
N ALA A 166 -4.99 -3.46 -12.24
CA ALA A 166 -4.69 -3.35 -13.66
C ALA A 166 -3.54 -2.37 -13.95
N PHE A 167 -3.52 -1.22 -13.28
CA PHE A 167 -2.40 -0.29 -13.29
C PHE A 167 -1.12 -0.96 -12.81
N GLN A 168 -1.13 -1.65 -11.66
CA GLN A 168 0.06 -2.31 -11.15
C GLN A 168 0.59 -3.34 -12.15
N ALA A 169 -0.28 -4.16 -12.75
CA ALA A 169 0.07 -5.09 -13.83
C ALA A 169 0.66 -4.38 -15.06
N SER A 170 0.11 -3.23 -15.44
CA SER A 170 0.58 -2.44 -16.61
C SER A 170 2.00 -1.88 -16.43
N THR A 171 2.51 -1.82 -15.19
CA THR A 171 3.87 -1.33 -14.94
C THR A 171 4.96 -2.30 -15.40
N PHE A 172 4.62 -3.59 -15.52
CA PHE A 172 5.56 -4.65 -15.85
C PHE A 172 5.95 -4.63 -17.33
N PRO A 173 7.19 -5.03 -17.68
CA PRO A 173 7.57 -5.30 -19.07
C PRO A 173 6.62 -6.31 -19.74
N GLU A 174 6.30 -6.08 -21.03
CA GLU A 174 5.34 -6.89 -21.80
C GLU A 174 5.64 -8.39 -21.79
N ILE A 175 6.91 -8.78 -21.74
CA ILE A 175 7.35 -10.19 -21.66
C ILE A 175 6.79 -10.95 -20.44
N PHE A 176 6.37 -10.24 -19.38
CA PHE A 176 5.76 -10.85 -18.21
C PHE A 176 4.24 -10.91 -18.28
N HIS A 177 3.59 -10.11 -19.13
CA HIS A 177 2.13 -9.97 -19.17
C HIS A 177 1.37 -11.29 -19.35
N PRO A 178 1.82 -12.24 -20.21
CA PRO A 178 1.13 -13.54 -20.35
C PRO A 178 1.04 -14.36 -19.04
N ARG A 179 1.96 -14.11 -18.11
CA ARG A 179 2.02 -14.79 -16.80
C ARG A 179 1.36 -13.97 -15.68
N ILE A 180 0.88 -12.77 -15.96
CA ILE A 180 0.22 -11.93 -14.96
C ILE A 180 -1.26 -12.33 -14.83
N ARG A 181 -1.73 -12.43 -13.59
CA ARG A 181 -3.14 -12.43 -13.23
C ARG A 181 -3.41 -11.20 -12.38
N VAL A 182 -4.44 -10.43 -12.72
CA VAL A 182 -4.87 -9.29 -11.93
C VAL A 182 -5.83 -9.80 -10.86
N LEU A 183 -5.37 -9.80 -9.61
CA LEU A 183 -6.14 -10.26 -8.46
C LEU A 183 -5.63 -9.60 -7.19
N HIS A 184 -6.50 -8.83 -6.54
CA HIS A 184 -6.22 -8.26 -5.22
C HIS A 184 -6.30 -9.35 -4.14
N GLU A 185 -5.38 -9.35 -3.18
CA GLU A 185 -5.33 -10.27 -2.03
C GLU A 185 -6.54 -10.15 -1.08
N GLY A 186 -7.20 -9.00 -1.17
CA GLY A 186 -8.40 -8.66 -0.42
C GLY A 186 -8.11 -7.99 0.93
N VAL A 187 -9.09 -7.20 1.38
CA VAL A 187 -9.07 -6.42 2.63
C VAL A 187 -10.17 -6.96 3.55
N ASP A 188 -9.93 -6.96 4.86
CA ASP A 188 -10.93 -7.39 5.84
C ASP A 188 -12.04 -6.32 6.03
N LEU A 189 -13.01 -6.33 5.12
CA LEU A 189 -14.13 -5.38 5.14
C LEU A 189 -15.22 -5.75 6.14
N SER A 190 -15.05 -6.86 6.88
CA SER A 190 -15.90 -7.15 8.04
C SER A 190 -15.65 -6.14 9.16
N ARG A 191 -14.40 -5.65 9.29
CA ARG A 191 -13.97 -4.66 10.30
C ARG A 191 -13.97 -3.23 9.78
N ALA A 192 -13.85 -3.02 8.47
CA ALA A 192 -14.03 -1.70 7.85
C ALA A 192 -15.51 -1.41 7.60
N ARG A 193 -16.24 -1.12 8.68
CA ARG A 193 -17.66 -0.76 8.63
C ARG A 193 -17.89 0.58 9.29
N HIS A 194 -18.91 1.24 8.78
CA HIS A 194 -19.37 2.49 9.32
C HIS A 194 -19.78 2.36 10.79
N ASN A 195 -19.21 3.19 11.66
CA ASN A 195 -19.61 3.28 13.07
C ASN A 195 -20.40 4.57 13.32
N PRO A 196 -21.74 4.52 13.52
CA PRO A 196 -22.56 5.71 13.75
C PRO A 196 -22.26 6.38 15.11
N ASP A 197 -21.75 5.62 16.07
CA ASP A 197 -21.44 6.08 17.44
C ASP A 197 -19.97 6.49 17.60
N ALA A 198 -19.21 6.54 16.50
CA ALA A 198 -17.80 6.88 16.52
C ALA A 198 -17.56 8.28 17.12
N ARG A 199 -16.57 8.37 18.01
CA ARG A 199 -16.13 9.61 18.65
C ARG A 199 -14.62 9.66 18.73
N LEU A 200 -14.03 10.81 18.41
CA LEU A 200 -12.60 11.07 18.51
C LEU A 200 -12.32 12.11 19.61
N THR A 201 -11.85 11.66 20.76
CA THR A 201 -11.22 12.55 21.76
C THR A 201 -9.84 12.99 21.27
N LEU A 202 -9.63 14.30 21.17
CA LEU A 202 -8.39 14.96 20.82
C LEU A 202 -7.48 15.12 22.05
N ALA A 203 -6.22 15.47 21.81
CA ALA A 203 -5.22 15.64 22.88
C ALA A 203 -5.57 16.77 23.87
N ASP A 204 -6.36 17.75 23.44
CA ASP A 204 -6.84 18.86 24.27
C ASP A 204 -8.20 18.59 24.94
N GLY A 205 -8.71 17.36 24.84
CA GLY A 205 -9.96 16.93 25.47
C GLY A 205 -11.22 17.23 24.66
N ARG A 206 -11.14 17.97 23.54
CA ARG A 206 -12.29 18.13 22.64
C ARG A 206 -12.69 16.77 22.05
N VAL A 207 -13.99 16.55 21.90
CA VAL A 207 -14.55 15.34 21.29
C VAL A 207 -15.14 15.71 19.94
N LEU A 208 -14.62 15.09 18.88
CA LEU A 208 -15.18 15.20 17.54
C LEU A 208 -16.11 14.00 17.30
N ASP A 209 -17.25 14.28 16.69
CA ASP A 209 -18.18 13.29 16.16
C ASP A 209 -18.74 13.79 14.83
N ARG A 210 -19.76 13.12 14.29
CA ARG A 210 -20.36 13.46 13.00
C ARG A 210 -21.05 14.82 12.94
N SER A 211 -21.38 15.41 14.08
CA SER A 211 -21.95 16.76 14.11
C SER A 211 -20.90 17.81 13.74
N THR A 212 -19.62 17.45 13.82
CA THR A 212 -18.51 18.31 13.41
C THR A 212 -18.08 17.96 11.99
N PRO A 213 -17.89 18.94 11.09
CA PRO A 213 -17.37 18.67 9.75
C PRO A 213 -15.88 18.32 9.80
N VAL A 214 -15.57 17.03 9.75
CA VAL A 214 -14.19 16.52 9.80
C VAL A 214 -13.70 16.14 8.41
N ILE A 215 -12.55 16.67 7.99
CA ILE A 215 -11.78 16.15 6.85
C ILE A 215 -10.67 15.25 7.37
N THR A 216 -10.56 14.05 6.80
CA THR A 216 -9.55 13.07 7.20
C THR A 216 -8.48 12.88 6.14
N PHE A 217 -7.25 12.62 6.59
CA PHE A 217 -6.13 12.27 5.73
C PHE A 217 -5.28 11.20 6.43
N ILE A 218 -4.90 10.15 5.72
CA ILE A 218 -4.26 8.96 6.32
C ILE A 218 -3.06 8.56 5.50
N ASN A 219 -1.90 8.53 6.14
CA ASN A 219 -0.67 7.96 5.59
C ASN A 219 0.15 7.29 6.68
N ARG A 220 1.02 6.35 6.30
CA ARG A 220 1.99 5.77 7.25
C ARG A 220 2.98 6.82 7.75
N ASN A 221 3.58 7.54 6.79
CA ASN A 221 4.46 8.67 7.00
C ASN A 221 3.99 9.83 6.12
N PHE A 222 4.06 11.06 6.60
CA PHE A 222 3.72 12.23 5.78
C PHE A 222 4.78 12.42 4.68
N GLU A 223 4.35 12.36 3.42
CA GLU A 223 5.25 12.37 2.26
C GLU A 223 4.59 12.95 1.00
N ARG A 224 5.42 13.40 0.04
CA ARG A 224 4.92 13.93 -1.24
C ARG A 224 4.26 12.88 -2.12
N LEU A 225 4.78 11.65 -2.13
CA LEU A 225 4.25 10.56 -2.96
C LEU A 225 2.80 10.24 -2.61
N ARG A 226 2.41 10.46 -1.36
CA ARG A 226 1.04 10.32 -0.86
C ARG A 226 0.31 11.65 -0.72
N GLY A 227 0.70 12.66 -1.52
CA GLY A 227 -0.01 13.92 -1.67
C GLY A 227 -0.10 14.82 -0.44
N PHE A 228 0.72 14.59 0.60
CA PHE A 228 0.59 15.37 1.85
C PHE A 228 0.76 16.87 1.64
N HIS A 229 1.68 17.28 0.76
CA HIS A 229 1.90 18.68 0.43
C HIS A 229 0.71 19.34 -0.30
N ILE A 230 0.10 18.65 -1.27
CA ILE A 230 -1.12 19.12 -1.95
C ILE A 230 -2.27 19.25 -0.96
N PHE A 231 -2.47 18.22 -0.12
CA PHE A 231 -3.48 18.25 0.93
C PHE A 231 -3.32 19.45 1.85
N MET A 232 -2.10 19.66 2.39
CA MET A 232 -1.80 20.80 3.27
C MET A 232 -2.05 22.14 2.58
N ARG A 233 -1.66 22.29 1.31
CA ARG A 233 -1.88 23.52 0.52
C ARG A 233 -3.35 23.82 0.23
N ALA A 234 -4.21 22.81 0.24
CA ALA A 234 -5.64 22.97 0.05
C ALA A 234 -6.39 23.41 1.33
N LEU A 235 -5.77 23.25 2.50
CA LEU A 235 -6.40 23.54 3.80
C LEU A 235 -6.71 25.03 4.06
N PRO A 236 -5.87 26.02 3.70
CA PRO A 236 -6.18 27.42 3.95
C PRO A 236 -7.54 27.85 3.39
N ARG A 237 -7.82 27.53 2.13
CA ARG A 237 -9.09 27.86 1.47
C ARG A 237 -10.28 27.13 2.09
N LEU A 238 -10.10 25.87 2.48
CA LEU A 238 -11.12 25.13 3.25
C LEU A 238 -11.41 25.83 4.58
N MET A 239 -10.37 26.15 5.34
CA MET A 239 -10.46 26.72 6.68
C MET A 239 -11.02 28.14 6.71
N GLU A 240 -10.84 28.91 5.63
CA GLU A 240 -11.46 30.21 5.40
C GLU A 240 -12.94 30.08 5.05
N ALA A 241 -13.28 29.18 4.11
CA ALA A 241 -14.66 28.98 3.67
C ALA A 241 -15.54 28.27 4.70
N VAL A 242 -14.96 27.44 5.56
CA VAL A 242 -15.68 26.62 6.55
C VAL A 242 -14.98 26.76 7.91
N PRO A 243 -15.29 27.83 8.69
CA PRO A 243 -14.62 28.13 9.95
C PRO A 243 -14.70 27.00 11.00
N GLU A 244 -15.78 26.22 10.98
CA GLU A 244 -16.06 25.11 11.88
C GLU A 244 -15.32 23.81 11.51
N ALA A 245 -14.75 23.72 10.30
CA ALA A 245 -14.09 22.51 9.80
C ALA A 245 -12.92 22.09 10.70
N GLN A 246 -12.87 20.80 11.02
CA GLN A 246 -11.74 20.16 11.69
C GLN A 246 -11.00 19.25 10.71
N VAL A 247 -9.69 19.17 10.86
CA VAL A 247 -8.85 18.32 10.02
C VAL A 247 -8.13 17.31 10.90
N VAL A 248 -8.25 16.02 10.59
CA VAL A 248 -7.59 14.93 11.30
C VAL A 248 -6.63 14.21 10.36
N ALA A 249 -5.34 14.30 10.66
CA ALA A 249 -4.27 13.66 9.89
C ALA A 249 -3.63 12.52 10.68
N ILE A 250 -3.82 11.29 10.21
CA ILE A 250 -3.16 10.08 10.73
C ILE A 250 -1.85 9.90 9.97
N GLY A 251 -0.77 9.69 10.72
CA GLY A 251 0.56 9.44 10.18
C GLY A 251 1.68 9.94 11.08
N ALA A 252 2.92 9.65 10.69
CA ALA A 252 4.11 10.04 11.42
C ALA A 252 5.09 10.84 10.54
N ASP A 253 6.00 11.56 11.20
CA ASP A 253 7.20 12.05 10.53
C ASP A 253 8.14 10.85 10.26
N GLY A 254 8.75 10.83 9.08
CA GLY A 254 9.69 9.78 8.71
C GLY A 254 9.88 9.68 7.20
N VAL A 255 10.75 8.77 6.79
CA VAL A 255 11.03 8.52 5.37
C VAL A 255 9.93 7.63 4.78
N GLY A 256 9.21 8.16 3.80
CA GLY A 256 8.23 7.42 3.02
C GLY A 256 8.82 6.80 1.73
N TYR A 257 7.95 6.33 0.85
CA TYR A 257 8.32 5.77 -0.45
C TYR A 257 8.95 6.81 -1.39
N GLY A 258 8.52 8.07 -1.30
CA GLY A 258 9.10 9.19 -2.03
C GLY A 258 10.50 9.58 -1.53
N GLY A 259 11.02 8.96 -0.46
CA GLY A 259 12.30 9.33 0.10
C GLY A 259 12.29 10.68 0.83
N GLU A 260 13.47 11.06 1.32
CA GLU A 260 13.65 12.24 2.17
C GLU A 260 13.61 13.55 1.37
N ARG A 261 13.23 14.64 2.05
CA ARG A 261 13.42 15.99 1.51
C ARG A 261 14.91 16.31 1.41
N PRO A 262 15.33 17.17 0.45
CA PRO A 262 16.73 17.60 0.33
C PRO A 262 17.27 18.26 1.60
N ASP A 263 16.43 19.03 2.31
CA ASP A 263 16.74 19.71 3.56
C ASP A 263 16.64 18.81 4.80
N LYS A 264 16.34 17.50 4.63
CA LYS A 264 16.11 16.52 5.70
C LYS A 264 14.99 16.86 6.67
N LYS A 265 14.21 17.91 6.40
CA LYS A 265 13.11 18.32 7.25
C LYS A 265 11.94 17.36 7.07
N PRO A 266 11.21 17.00 8.14
CA PRO A 266 9.96 16.27 7.99
C PRO A 266 8.93 17.08 7.18
N TRP A 267 8.15 16.40 6.34
CA TRP A 267 7.14 17.04 5.49
C TRP A 267 6.13 17.86 6.29
N ARG A 268 5.68 17.36 7.44
CA ARG A 268 4.78 18.08 8.35
C ARG A 268 5.32 19.45 8.72
N HIS A 269 6.57 19.52 9.18
CA HIS A 269 7.20 20.78 9.57
C HIS A 269 7.45 21.70 8.37
N ALA A 270 7.85 21.13 7.23
CA ALA A 270 8.04 21.92 6.01
C ALA A 270 6.74 22.61 5.56
N MET A 271 5.61 21.89 5.57
CA MET A 271 4.32 22.44 5.17
C MET A 271 3.75 23.42 6.20
N LEU A 272 3.92 23.18 7.50
CA LEU A 272 3.50 24.13 8.52
C LEU A 272 4.25 25.46 8.43
N ASP A 273 5.51 25.44 8.02
CA ASP A 273 6.32 26.64 7.82
C ASP A 273 5.98 27.35 6.50
N GLU A 274 5.75 26.60 5.42
CA GLU A 274 5.30 27.16 4.14
C GLU A 274 3.94 27.88 4.26
N LEU A 275 3.02 27.31 5.04
CA LEU A 275 1.68 27.88 5.19
C LEU A 275 1.63 29.01 6.23
N GLY A 276 2.47 28.95 7.26
CA GLY A 276 2.58 30.00 8.28
C GLY A 276 1.24 30.32 8.93
N ALA A 277 0.85 31.59 8.91
CA ALA A 277 -0.40 32.08 9.52
C ALA A 277 -1.67 31.73 8.72
N ARG A 278 -1.55 31.20 7.50
CA ARG A 278 -2.70 30.81 6.66
C ARG A 278 -3.40 29.54 7.14
N ILE A 279 -2.80 28.82 8.09
CA ILE A 279 -3.38 27.61 8.68
C ILE A 279 -3.65 27.84 10.16
N ASP A 280 -4.90 27.61 10.56
CA ASP A 280 -5.27 27.59 11.97
C ASP A 280 -4.90 26.23 12.59
N ARG A 281 -3.81 26.23 13.35
CA ARG A 281 -3.26 25.03 13.99
C ARG A 281 -4.19 24.44 15.05
N SER A 282 -5.14 25.21 15.58
CA SER A 282 -6.13 24.70 16.55
C SER A 282 -7.18 23.80 15.91
N ARG A 283 -7.26 23.78 14.57
CA ARG A 283 -8.20 22.97 13.77
C ARG A 283 -7.52 21.86 12.97
N LEU A 284 -6.20 21.71 13.08
CA LEU A 284 -5.40 20.70 12.39
C LEU A 284 -4.77 19.73 13.39
N HIS A 285 -5.28 18.50 13.41
CA HIS A 285 -4.97 17.48 14.43
C HIS A 285 -4.10 16.38 13.83
N PHE A 286 -2.81 16.39 14.16
CA PHE A 286 -1.90 15.27 13.85
C PHE A 286 -1.97 14.24 14.97
N VAL A 287 -2.65 13.12 14.73
CA VAL A 287 -2.94 12.12 15.78
C VAL A 287 -1.91 10.99 15.87
N GLY A 288 -0.85 11.04 15.06
CA GLY A 288 0.17 10.00 15.01
C GLY A 288 -0.32 8.74 14.28
N ARG A 289 0.34 7.62 14.55
CA ARG A 289 -0.16 6.29 14.14
C ARG A 289 -1.18 5.83 15.16
N VAL A 290 -2.29 5.27 14.69
CA VAL A 290 -3.38 4.79 15.53
C VAL A 290 -3.66 3.32 15.24
N GLU A 291 -4.29 2.65 16.20
CA GLU A 291 -4.81 1.29 16.01
C GLU A 291 -5.93 1.27 14.95
N HIS A 292 -6.13 0.10 14.34
CA HIS A 292 -7.07 -0.05 13.22
C HIS A 292 -8.50 0.38 13.55
N ASP A 293 -9.05 -0.05 14.69
CA ASP A 293 -10.42 0.31 15.07
C ASP A 293 -10.57 1.84 15.26
N ARG A 294 -9.51 2.50 15.76
CA ARG A 294 -9.48 3.96 15.90
C ARG A 294 -9.43 4.65 14.53
N MET A 295 -8.72 4.08 13.56
CA MET A 295 -8.74 4.59 12.18
C MET A 295 -10.15 4.48 11.57
N ILE A 296 -10.85 3.37 11.81
CA ILE A 296 -12.25 3.19 11.36
C ILE A 296 -13.18 4.21 12.00
N ASP A 297 -13.04 4.50 13.29
CA ASP A 297 -13.81 5.57 13.96
C ASP A 297 -13.54 6.94 13.32
N ILE A 298 -12.27 7.25 13.03
CA ILE A 298 -11.88 8.52 12.41
C ILE A 298 -12.49 8.66 11.00
N LEU A 299 -12.44 7.58 10.20
CA LEU A 299 -13.10 7.56 8.89
C LEU A 299 -14.62 7.72 9.01
N SER A 300 -15.23 7.12 10.04
CA SER A 300 -16.68 7.16 10.26
C SER A 300 -17.21 8.53 10.65
N ILE A 301 -16.42 9.36 11.33
CA ILE A 301 -16.79 10.76 11.64
C ILE A 301 -16.46 11.74 10.50
N GLY A 302 -15.72 11.30 9.48
CA GLY A 302 -15.28 12.13 8.38
C GLY A 302 -16.42 12.55 7.45
N ALA A 303 -16.56 13.86 7.20
CA ALA A 303 -17.33 14.37 6.07
C ALA A 303 -16.70 13.93 4.74
N ALA A 304 -15.36 13.87 4.66
CA ALA A 304 -14.66 13.24 3.56
C ALA A 304 -13.27 12.72 3.99
N HIS A 305 -12.75 11.80 3.21
CA HIS A 305 -11.39 11.29 3.28
C HIS A 305 -10.62 11.69 2.03
N VAL A 306 -9.51 12.40 2.21
CA VAL A 306 -8.61 12.78 1.12
C VAL A 306 -7.58 11.67 0.92
N TYR A 307 -7.62 11.05 -0.26
CA TYR A 307 -6.70 9.99 -0.67
C TYR A 307 -5.92 10.41 -1.92
N TYR A 308 -4.75 11.02 -1.73
CA TYR A 308 -3.89 11.43 -2.84
C TYR A 308 -2.68 10.52 -2.92
N THR A 309 -2.32 10.13 -4.14
CA THR A 309 -1.12 9.33 -4.39
C THR A 309 -0.60 9.57 -5.80
N TYR A 310 0.71 9.55 -5.96
CA TYR A 310 1.35 9.37 -7.27
C TYR A 310 0.89 8.03 -7.88
N PRO A 311 1.18 7.78 -9.18
CA PRO A 311 1.02 6.48 -9.81
C PRO A 311 1.90 5.39 -9.15
N PHE A 312 1.43 4.90 -8.01
CA PHE A 312 2.10 3.95 -7.12
C PHE A 312 1.08 2.97 -6.52
N VAL A 313 1.56 2.02 -5.71
CA VAL A 313 0.75 0.95 -5.11
C VAL A 313 -0.48 1.49 -4.36
N LEU A 314 -1.63 0.91 -4.67
CA LEU A 314 -2.91 1.19 -4.02
C LEU A 314 -2.84 0.85 -2.53
N SER A 315 -3.33 1.75 -1.67
CA SER A 315 -3.36 1.50 -0.22
C SER A 315 -4.66 0.81 0.18
N TRP A 316 -4.58 -0.15 1.10
CA TRP A 316 -5.76 -0.75 1.72
C TRP A 316 -6.65 0.27 2.43
N SER A 317 -6.07 1.34 2.99
CA SER A 317 -6.81 2.40 3.67
C SER A 317 -7.83 3.10 2.75
N LEU A 318 -7.59 3.12 1.44
CA LEU A 318 -8.57 3.61 0.47
C LEU A 318 -9.81 2.70 0.44
N VAL A 319 -9.58 1.40 0.30
CA VAL A 319 -10.65 0.39 0.26
C VAL A 319 -11.44 0.41 1.57
N GLU A 320 -10.76 0.56 2.70
CA GLU A 320 -11.38 0.69 4.02
C GLU A 320 -12.23 1.96 4.13
N ALA A 321 -11.74 3.11 3.63
CA ALA A 321 -12.53 4.35 3.57
C ALA A 321 -13.80 4.19 2.72
N MET A 322 -13.70 3.55 1.56
CA MET A 322 -14.86 3.22 0.70
C MET A 322 -15.84 2.31 1.45
N ALA A 323 -15.35 1.26 2.12
CA ALA A 323 -16.18 0.34 2.88
C ALA A 323 -16.87 1.01 4.08
N CYS A 324 -16.22 1.98 4.74
CA CYS A 324 -16.81 2.79 5.80
C CYS A 324 -17.83 3.82 5.32
N GLU A 325 -18.19 3.84 4.03
CA GLU A 325 -19.09 4.83 3.42
C GLU A 325 -18.58 6.27 3.61
N CYS A 326 -17.26 6.42 3.72
CA CYS A 326 -16.65 7.75 3.70
C CYS A 326 -16.68 8.28 2.28
N LEU A 327 -16.95 9.58 2.10
CA LEU A 327 -16.76 10.20 0.79
C LEU A 327 -15.27 10.28 0.52
N VAL A 328 -14.79 9.57 -0.50
CA VAL A 328 -13.39 9.67 -0.92
C VAL A 328 -13.22 10.79 -1.94
N ILE A 329 -12.30 11.70 -1.65
CA ILE A 329 -11.77 12.68 -2.59
C ILE A 329 -10.35 12.22 -2.96
N GLY A 330 -10.22 11.66 -4.16
CA GLY A 330 -9.02 11.02 -4.65
C GLY A 330 -8.25 11.87 -5.65
N SER A 331 -6.94 11.62 -5.77
CA SER A 331 -6.18 12.11 -6.92
C SER A 331 -6.50 11.30 -8.17
N ASP A 332 -6.67 11.94 -9.32
CA ASP A 332 -7.02 11.33 -10.61
C ASP A 332 -5.84 10.61 -11.29
N THR A 333 -5.18 9.74 -10.53
CA THR A 333 -4.04 8.92 -10.96
C THR A 333 -4.49 7.49 -11.25
N ALA A 334 -3.77 6.81 -12.14
CA ALA A 334 -4.07 5.44 -12.56
C ALA A 334 -4.38 4.44 -11.42
N PRO A 335 -3.63 4.35 -10.31
CA PRO A 335 -3.97 3.43 -9.22
C PRO A 335 -5.30 3.77 -8.54
N VAL A 336 -5.67 5.05 -8.46
CA VAL A 336 -6.95 5.45 -7.85
C VAL A 336 -8.11 5.12 -8.79
N ARG A 337 -7.94 5.31 -10.10
CA ARG A 337 -8.94 4.90 -11.11
C ARG A 337 -9.19 3.40 -11.14
N ASP A 338 -8.20 2.59 -10.75
CA ASP A 338 -8.42 1.17 -10.56
C ASP A 338 -9.39 0.88 -9.43
N ALA A 339 -9.53 1.72 -8.40
CA ALA A 339 -10.43 1.49 -7.28
C ALA A 339 -11.75 2.28 -7.40
N ILE A 340 -11.68 3.51 -7.92
CA ILE A 340 -12.76 4.48 -7.96
C ILE A 340 -13.08 4.86 -9.41
N THR A 341 -14.36 4.84 -9.73
CA THR A 341 -14.95 5.48 -10.90
C THR A 341 -15.43 6.87 -10.50
N ASP A 342 -14.83 7.90 -11.11
CA ASP A 342 -15.19 9.29 -10.84
C ASP A 342 -16.70 9.53 -10.97
N VAL A 343 -17.21 10.46 -10.16
CA VAL A 343 -18.62 10.83 -9.96
C VAL A 343 -19.57 9.69 -9.56
N THR A 344 -19.11 8.45 -9.50
CA THR A 344 -19.93 7.26 -9.22
C THR A 344 -19.71 6.75 -7.81
N ASP A 345 -18.47 6.47 -7.42
CA ASP A 345 -18.08 6.02 -6.07
C ASP A 345 -16.96 6.84 -5.43
N GLY A 346 -16.61 7.98 -6.03
CA GLY A 346 -15.71 8.96 -5.44
C GLY A 346 -15.65 10.23 -6.27
N VAL A 347 -14.89 11.21 -5.78
CA VAL A 347 -14.54 12.42 -6.53
C VAL A 347 -13.07 12.35 -6.88
N LEU A 348 -12.73 12.37 -8.16
CA LEU A 348 -11.34 12.42 -8.62
C LEU A 348 -10.99 13.82 -9.12
N ASN A 349 -9.91 14.37 -8.59
CA ASN A 349 -9.37 15.67 -8.99
C ASN A 349 -7.95 15.47 -9.51
N ASP A 350 -7.49 16.33 -10.43
CA ASP A 350 -6.09 16.34 -10.82
C ASP A 350 -5.18 16.43 -9.58
N PHE A 351 -4.06 15.71 -9.60
CA PHE A 351 -3.17 15.62 -8.44
C PHE A 351 -2.62 17.00 -8.03
N PHE A 352 -2.33 17.88 -9.00
CA PHE A 352 -1.71 19.17 -8.76
C PHE A 352 -2.73 20.31 -8.61
N ASP A 353 -4.01 20.06 -8.88
CA ASP A 353 -5.08 21.03 -8.72
C ASP A 353 -5.53 21.18 -7.26
N VAL A 354 -4.78 22.00 -6.52
CA VAL A 354 -5.04 22.37 -5.12
C VAL A 354 -6.42 23.02 -4.97
N ASP A 355 -6.85 23.83 -5.95
CA ASP A 355 -8.12 24.55 -5.90
C ASP A 355 -9.31 23.61 -6.05
N ALA A 356 -9.22 22.62 -6.95
CA ALA A 356 -10.22 21.57 -7.08
C ALA A 356 -10.32 20.73 -5.81
N LEU A 357 -9.19 20.39 -5.17
CA LEU A 357 -9.20 19.70 -3.88
C LEU A 357 -9.89 20.53 -2.79
N SER A 358 -9.55 21.81 -2.65
CA SER A 358 -10.21 22.72 -1.71
C SER A 358 -11.72 22.79 -1.98
N ALA A 359 -12.13 22.96 -3.23
CA ALA A 359 -13.53 23.04 -3.62
C ALA A 359 -14.30 21.75 -3.30
N ALA A 360 -13.71 20.59 -3.57
CA ALA A 360 -14.31 19.28 -3.26
C ALA A 360 -14.50 19.08 -1.76
N MET A 361 -13.51 19.44 -0.92
CA MET A 361 -13.64 19.37 0.54
C MET A 361 -14.73 20.31 1.07
N ILE A 362 -14.82 21.53 0.54
CA ILE A 362 -15.87 22.49 0.91
C ILE A 362 -17.26 21.94 0.55
N ARG A 363 -17.41 21.40 -0.67
CA ARG A 363 -18.69 20.83 -1.12
C ARG A 363 -19.09 19.61 -0.30
N ALA A 364 -18.13 18.74 0.05
CA ALA A 364 -18.36 17.59 0.91
C ALA A 364 -18.99 17.96 2.27
N ILE A 365 -18.62 19.13 2.81
CA ILE A 365 -19.13 19.63 4.08
C ILE A 365 -20.46 20.37 3.90
N ARG A 366 -20.57 21.24 2.89
CA ARG A 366 -21.75 22.10 2.70
C ARG A 366 -22.93 21.38 2.06
N GLU A 367 -22.67 20.37 1.24
CA GLU A 367 -23.67 19.63 0.46
C GLU A 367 -23.54 18.11 0.70
N PRO A 368 -23.56 17.62 1.96
CA PRO A 368 -23.27 16.22 2.25
C PRO A 368 -24.32 15.27 1.65
N GLU A 369 -25.56 15.73 1.48
CA GLU A 369 -26.65 14.97 0.87
C GLU A 369 -26.37 14.61 -0.60
N ALA A 370 -25.67 15.47 -1.33
CA ALA A 370 -25.31 15.25 -2.74
C ALA A 370 -24.42 14.01 -2.95
N PHE A 371 -23.76 13.54 -1.88
CA PHE A 371 -22.80 12.44 -1.94
C PHE A 371 -23.30 11.14 -1.31
N GLN A 372 -24.53 11.08 -0.79
CA GLN A 372 -25.03 9.89 -0.08
C GLN A 372 -25.08 8.65 -0.99
N ALA A 373 -25.59 8.82 -2.22
CA ALA A 373 -25.61 7.74 -3.21
C ALA A 373 -24.21 7.26 -3.58
N MET A 374 -23.25 8.20 -3.72
CA MET A 374 -21.86 7.92 -4.03
C MET A 374 -21.16 7.14 -2.92
N ARG A 375 -21.35 7.53 -1.66
CA ARG A 375 -20.81 6.80 -0.49
C ARG A 375 -21.31 5.35 -0.42
N ALA A 376 -22.62 5.15 -0.62
CA ALA A 376 -23.20 3.83 -0.64
C ALA A 376 -22.68 2.99 -1.84
N GLN A 377 -22.46 3.64 -2.99
CA GLN A 377 -21.86 2.99 -4.15
C GLN A 377 -20.39 2.61 -3.89
N ALA A 378 -19.60 3.45 -3.22
CA ALA A 378 -18.23 3.14 -2.83
C ALA A 378 -18.15 1.89 -1.98
N ARG A 379 -19.04 1.72 -1.00
CA ARG A 379 -19.12 0.49 -0.20
C ARG A 379 -19.44 -0.74 -1.05
N ARG A 380 -20.39 -0.63 -1.99
CA ARG A 380 -20.71 -1.73 -2.92
C ARG A 380 -19.51 -2.11 -3.78
N THR A 381 -18.81 -1.12 -4.34
CA THR A 381 -17.59 -1.32 -5.13
C THR A 381 -16.49 -1.98 -4.28
N ALA A 382 -16.28 -1.53 -3.05
CA ALA A 382 -15.30 -2.10 -2.14
C ALA A 382 -15.57 -3.58 -1.86
N LEU A 383 -16.82 -3.91 -1.51
CA LEU A 383 -17.23 -5.29 -1.25
C LEU A 383 -17.12 -6.19 -2.49
N ALA A 384 -17.53 -5.70 -3.66
CA ALA A 384 -17.55 -6.48 -4.89
C ALA A 384 -16.16 -6.79 -5.46
N ARG A 385 -15.14 -6.01 -5.10
CA ARG A 385 -13.82 -6.05 -5.76
C ARG A 385 -12.67 -6.36 -4.83
N PHE A 386 -12.79 -6.01 -3.55
CA PHE A 386 -11.67 -6.04 -2.61
C PHE A 386 -11.99 -6.78 -1.32
N ASP A 387 -13.21 -7.28 -1.11
CA ASP A 387 -13.50 -8.05 0.10
C ASP A 387 -12.66 -9.33 0.14
N ARG A 388 -11.95 -9.51 1.26
CA ARG A 388 -11.14 -10.69 1.50
C ARG A 388 -11.94 -11.98 1.38
N ALA A 389 -13.09 -12.05 2.04
CA ALA A 389 -13.80 -13.30 2.26
C ALA A 389 -14.49 -13.81 1.00
N THR A 390 -14.98 -12.88 0.16
CA THR A 390 -15.79 -13.20 -1.02
C THR A 390 -15.03 -13.04 -2.34
N VAL A 391 -13.94 -12.26 -2.37
CA VAL A 391 -13.16 -12.00 -3.60
C VAL A 391 -11.72 -12.47 -3.44
N GLY A 392 -10.96 -11.89 -2.53
CA GLY A 392 -9.51 -12.07 -2.44
C GLY A 392 -9.11 -13.52 -2.16
N VAL A 393 -9.52 -14.06 -1.02
CA VAL A 393 -9.15 -15.43 -0.61
C VAL A 393 -9.69 -16.48 -1.59
N PRO A 394 -10.98 -16.48 -1.99
CA PRO A 394 -11.47 -17.44 -2.98
C PRO A 394 -10.73 -17.36 -4.31
N GLY A 395 -10.44 -16.15 -4.81
CA GLY A 395 -9.68 -15.96 -6.03
C GLY A 395 -8.26 -16.51 -5.94
N TRP A 396 -7.59 -16.31 -4.80
CA TRP A 396 -6.24 -16.83 -4.59
C TRP A 396 -6.21 -18.36 -4.51
N LEU A 397 -7.18 -18.98 -3.83
CA LEU A 397 -7.29 -20.44 -3.80
C LEU A 397 -7.54 -21.02 -5.20
N ALA A 398 -8.44 -20.43 -5.98
CA ALA A 398 -8.71 -20.86 -7.35
C ALA A 398 -7.47 -20.73 -8.26
N LEU A 399 -6.71 -19.64 -8.10
CA LEU A 399 -5.48 -19.40 -8.84
C LEU A 399 -4.36 -20.37 -8.43
N ILE A 400 -4.29 -20.75 -7.16
CA ILE A 400 -3.39 -21.79 -6.67
C ILE A 400 -3.73 -23.15 -7.31
N ASP A 401 -5.02 -23.48 -7.40
CA ASP A 401 -5.47 -24.72 -8.03
C ASP A 401 -5.20 -24.72 -9.54
N GLU A 402 -5.36 -23.58 -10.23
CA GLU A 402 -4.93 -23.39 -11.63
C GLU A 402 -3.43 -23.68 -11.79
N ALA A 403 -2.60 -23.07 -10.94
CA ALA A 403 -1.14 -23.19 -11.03
C ALA A 403 -0.63 -24.62 -10.79
N LEU A 404 -1.35 -25.41 -9.99
CA LEU A 404 -1.01 -26.80 -9.66
C LEU A 404 -1.61 -27.83 -10.64
N GLY A 405 -2.71 -27.49 -11.30
CA GLY A 405 -3.40 -28.37 -12.25
C GLY A 405 -2.82 -28.38 -13.68
N GLY A 406 -2.04 -27.36 -14.05
CA GLY A 406 -1.30 -27.27 -15.32
C GLY A 406 0.16 -27.63 -15.17
#